data_AF-A0A118HL43-F1
#
_entry.id   AF-A0A118HL43-F1
#
_cell.length_a   1.000
_cell.length_b   1.000
_cell.length_c   1.000
_cell.angle_alpha   90.00
_cell.angle_beta   90.00
_cell.angle_gamma   90.00
#
_symmetry.space_group_name_H-M   'P 1'
#
loop_
_entity.id
_entity.type
_entity.pdbx_description
1 polymer ?
#
loop_
_entity_poly.entity_id
_entity_poly.type
_entity_poly.pdbx_seq_one_letter_code
_entity_poly.pdbx_strand_id
1 'polypeptide(L)'
;MLVLGIESSCDETGLALYDTQRGLLAHALHSQVAMHRDYGGVVPELASRDHIRRALPLLEEVIAQSGTKREDIDAIAFTQGPGLAGALLVGASIANALALAWNKPTVGIHHLEGHLLSPLLVAEPPPFPFVALLVSGGHTQLMRVTDVGVYETLGETLDDAAGEAFDKTAKLIGLGYPGGPEVSKLAETGTPGAVVLPRPMLHSGDLDFSFSGLKTAVLTQMKKFEAAKLTGDALERAKADLARGFVDAAVDVLVAKSLAALKKTKLKRLVVAGGVGANRQLRAALSAAAAKRGFDVHYPDLALCTDNGAMIALAGALRLARWPEQANADYAFTVKPRWDLASLAR
;
A
#
# COMPACT_ATOMS: atom_id res chain seq x y z
N MET A 1 -17.89 12.60 -14.52
CA MET A 1 -16.95 11.76 -15.27
C MET A 1 -16.86 10.41 -14.58
N LEU A 2 -17.06 9.33 -15.30
CA LEU A 2 -16.99 7.95 -14.81
C LEU A 2 -15.70 7.28 -15.33
N VAL A 3 -14.83 6.85 -14.41
CA VAL A 3 -13.53 6.25 -14.73
C VAL A 3 -13.50 4.80 -14.27
N LEU A 4 -13.13 3.89 -15.19
CA LEU A 4 -12.77 2.51 -14.87
C LEU A 4 -11.30 2.45 -14.46
N GLY A 5 -11.00 1.98 -13.25
CA GLY A 5 -9.63 1.75 -12.78
C GLY A 5 -9.25 0.27 -12.84
N ILE A 6 -8.04 -0.02 -13.31
CA ILE A 6 -7.47 -1.37 -13.41
C ILE A 6 -6.11 -1.42 -12.69
N GLU A 7 -6.01 -2.29 -11.67
CA GLU A 7 -4.80 -2.55 -10.88
C GLU A 7 -4.35 -4.01 -11.08
N SER A 8 -3.07 -4.18 -11.41
CA SER A 8 -2.41 -5.47 -11.63
C SER A 8 -0.89 -5.38 -11.45
N SER A 9 -0.40 -4.55 -10.53
CA SER A 9 1.03 -4.28 -10.36
C SER A 9 1.80 -5.45 -9.73
N CYS A 10 1.14 -6.26 -8.90
CA CYS A 10 1.77 -7.33 -8.12
C CYS A 10 0.93 -8.62 -8.10
N ASP A 11 0.19 -8.89 -7.02
CA ASP A 11 -0.56 -10.14 -6.82
C ASP A 11 -2.05 -9.92 -6.49
N GLU A 12 -2.52 -8.68 -6.64
CA GLU A 12 -3.94 -8.32 -6.64
C GLU A 12 -4.40 -7.94 -8.04
N THR A 13 -5.53 -8.52 -8.48
CA THR A 13 -6.28 -8.00 -9.63
C THR A 13 -7.44 -7.18 -9.11
N GLY A 14 -7.40 -5.86 -9.32
CA GLY A 14 -8.42 -4.95 -8.81
C GLY A 14 -9.05 -4.15 -9.93
N LEU A 15 -10.39 -4.13 -9.99
CA LEU A 15 -11.14 -3.28 -10.91
C LEU A 15 -12.17 -2.46 -10.14
N ALA A 16 -12.41 -1.22 -10.56
CA ALA A 16 -13.40 -0.37 -9.92
C ALA A 16 -13.94 0.72 -10.85
N LEU A 17 -15.14 1.20 -10.55
CA LEU A 17 -15.75 2.36 -11.21
C LEU A 17 -15.88 3.51 -10.22
N TYR A 18 -15.26 4.63 -10.56
CA TYR A 18 -15.31 5.86 -9.76
C TYR A 18 -15.96 6.99 -10.56
N ASP A 19 -16.97 7.61 -9.98
CA ASP A 19 -17.69 8.75 -10.52
C ASP A 19 -17.29 10.03 -9.76
N THR A 20 -16.87 11.07 -10.47
CA THR A 20 -16.44 12.33 -9.85
C THR A 20 -17.50 13.04 -9.02
N GLN A 21 -18.79 12.73 -9.19
CA GLN A 21 -19.90 13.31 -8.44
C GLN A 21 -20.48 12.34 -7.42
N ARG A 22 -20.51 11.03 -7.73
CA ARG A 22 -21.16 10.00 -6.90
C ARG A 22 -20.19 9.18 -6.06
N GLY A 23 -18.88 9.32 -6.27
CA GLY A 23 -17.85 8.55 -5.59
C GLY A 23 -17.68 7.14 -6.18
N LEU A 24 -17.25 6.19 -5.34
CA LEU A 24 -17.02 4.81 -5.74
C LEU A 24 -18.36 4.08 -5.97
N LEU A 25 -18.61 3.62 -7.21
CA LEU A 25 -19.86 2.94 -7.57
C LEU A 25 -19.81 1.43 -7.37
N ALA A 26 -18.68 0.82 -7.71
CA ALA A 26 -18.43 -0.60 -7.52
C ALA A 26 -16.92 -0.86 -7.53
N HIS A 27 -16.50 -1.92 -6.84
CA HIS A 27 -15.14 -2.44 -6.91
C HIS A 27 -15.16 -3.96 -6.76
N ALA A 28 -14.25 -4.64 -7.44
CA ALA A 28 -14.02 -6.07 -7.30
C ALA A 28 -12.52 -6.32 -7.20
N LEU A 29 -12.16 -7.30 -6.37
CA LEU A 29 -10.77 -7.60 -6.03
C LEU A 29 -10.56 -9.11 -5.96
N HIS A 30 -9.50 -9.59 -6.62
CA HIS A 30 -8.98 -10.93 -6.44
C HIS A 30 -7.55 -10.88 -5.93
N SER A 31 -7.30 -11.40 -4.73
CA SER A 31 -5.94 -11.54 -4.19
C SER A 31 -5.42 -12.96 -4.45
N GLN A 32 -4.17 -13.04 -4.93
CA GLN A 32 -3.49 -14.30 -5.25
C GLN A 32 -2.69 -14.86 -4.05
N VAL A 33 -2.80 -14.26 -2.87
CA VAL A 33 -2.07 -14.66 -1.66
C VAL A 33 -2.11 -16.18 -1.39
N ALA A 34 -3.27 -16.82 -1.58
CA ALA A 34 -3.40 -18.26 -1.37
C ALA A 34 -2.52 -19.09 -2.32
N MET A 35 -2.33 -18.63 -3.56
CA MET A 35 -1.47 -19.27 -4.57
C MET A 35 0.01 -19.11 -4.22
N HIS A 36 0.40 -17.93 -3.73
CA HIS A 36 1.80 -17.59 -3.44
C HIS A 36 2.28 -18.08 -2.08
N ARG A 37 1.36 -18.46 -1.18
CA ARG A 37 1.67 -18.97 0.16
C ARG A 37 2.63 -20.16 0.14
N ASP A 38 2.43 -21.10 -0.77
CA ASP A 38 3.23 -22.33 -0.87
C ASP A 38 4.69 -22.04 -1.31
N TYR A 39 4.94 -20.89 -1.91
CA TYR A 39 6.26 -20.44 -2.36
C TYR A 39 6.94 -19.47 -1.39
N GLY A 40 6.21 -19.02 -0.36
CA GLY A 40 6.73 -18.07 0.64
C GLY A 40 6.96 -16.65 0.08
N GLY A 41 6.28 -16.30 -1.02
CA GLY A 41 6.37 -15.00 -1.68
C GLY A 41 5.80 -15.04 -3.10
N VAL A 42 5.60 -13.87 -3.70
CA VAL A 42 5.00 -13.73 -5.04
C VAL A 42 5.89 -14.34 -6.12
N VAL A 43 5.33 -15.25 -6.92
CA VAL A 43 5.98 -15.83 -8.10
C VAL A 43 5.52 -15.06 -9.35
N PRO A 44 6.38 -14.24 -10.00
CA PRO A 44 5.95 -13.28 -11.02
C PRO A 44 5.21 -13.88 -12.22
N GLU A 45 5.62 -15.06 -12.69
CA GLU A 45 4.97 -15.75 -13.82
C GLU A 45 3.57 -16.25 -13.45
N LEU A 46 3.39 -16.80 -12.24
CA LEU A 46 2.09 -17.25 -11.77
C LEU A 46 1.14 -16.06 -11.60
N ALA A 47 1.66 -14.94 -11.06
CA ALA A 47 0.87 -13.72 -10.89
C ALA A 47 0.36 -13.18 -12.23
N SER A 48 1.25 -13.08 -13.22
CA SER A 48 0.91 -12.63 -14.57
C SER A 48 -0.19 -13.50 -15.20
N ARG A 49 -0.10 -14.83 -15.07
CA ARG A 49 -1.12 -15.76 -15.59
C ARG A 49 -2.47 -15.60 -14.91
N ASP A 50 -2.47 -15.33 -13.61
CA ASP A 50 -3.73 -15.21 -12.88
C ASP A 50 -4.46 -13.90 -13.19
N HIS A 51 -3.74 -12.78 -13.35
CA HIS A 51 -4.35 -11.52 -13.83
C HIS A 51 -5.11 -11.70 -15.14
N ILE A 52 -4.56 -12.47 -16.10
CA ILE A 52 -5.22 -12.76 -17.39
C ILE A 52 -6.57 -13.46 -17.17
N ARG A 53 -6.63 -14.40 -16.22
CA ARG A 53 -7.85 -15.17 -15.92
C ARG A 53 -8.90 -14.35 -15.19
N ARG A 54 -8.49 -13.35 -14.41
CA ARG A 54 -9.35 -12.65 -13.45
C ARG A 54 -9.87 -11.30 -13.92
N ALA A 55 -9.12 -10.59 -14.75
CA ALA A 55 -9.45 -9.21 -15.11
C ALA A 55 -10.83 -9.07 -15.78
N LEU A 56 -11.17 -9.91 -16.76
CA LEU A 56 -12.47 -9.83 -17.45
C LEU A 56 -13.65 -10.28 -16.55
N PRO A 57 -13.58 -11.41 -15.81
CA PRO A 57 -14.63 -11.75 -14.84
C PRO A 57 -14.87 -10.66 -13.79
N LEU A 58 -13.82 -10.01 -13.29
CA LEU A 58 -13.94 -8.91 -12.33
C LEU A 58 -14.54 -7.65 -12.99
N LEU A 59 -14.26 -7.40 -14.27
CA LEU A 59 -14.89 -6.31 -15.03
C LEU A 59 -16.41 -6.53 -15.14
N GLU A 60 -16.83 -7.75 -15.48
CA GLU A 60 -18.25 -8.12 -15.55
C GLU A 60 -18.93 -7.94 -14.19
N GLU A 61 -18.26 -8.34 -13.11
CA GLU A 61 -18.73 -8.15 -11.74
C GLU A 61 -18.93 -6.66 -11.41
N VAL A 62 -17.95 -5.80 -11.70
CA VAL A 62 -18.00 -4.36 -11.43
C VAL A 62 -19.11 -3.68 -12.25
N ILE A 63 -19.29 -4.05 -13.52
CA ILE A 63 -20.37 -3.54 -14.37
C ILE A 63 -21.72 -3.97 -13.82
N ALA A 64 -21.88 -5.25 -13.43
CA ALA A 64 -23.12 -5.77 -12.88
C ALA A 64 -23.49 -5.11 -11.54
N GLN A 65 -22.53 -4.95 -10.62
CA GLN A 65 -22.75 -4.33 -9.32
C GLN A 65 -23.11 -2.85 -9.41
N SER A 66 -22.46 -2.11 -10.32
CA SER A 66 -22.72 -0.68 -10.51
C SER A 66 -24.00 -0.38 -11.30
N GLY A 67 -24.50 -1.36 -12.08
CA GLY A 67 -25.60 -1.17 -13.03
C GLY A 67 -25.27 -0.22 -14.18
N THR A 68 -23.99 0.08 -14.39
CA THR A 68 -23.52 0.96 -15.47
C THR A 68 -23.41 0.19 -16.78
N LYS A 69 -23.39 0.92 -17.90
CA LYS A 69 -23.07 0.35 -19.21
C LYS A 69 -21.70 0.83 -19.63
N ARG A 70 -21.04 0.07 -20.52
CA ARG A 70 -19.73 0.46 -21.07
C ARG A 70 -19.76 1.83 -21.76
N GLU A 71 -20.91 2.23 -22.32
CA GLU A 71 -21.09 3.52 -22.98
C GLU A 71 -21.00 4.69 -21.98
N ASP A 72 -21.36 4.46 -20.72
CA ASP A 72 -21.34 5.46 -19.63
C ASP A 72 -19.91 5.74 -19.12
N ILE A 73 -18.95 4.86 -19.42
CA ILE A 73 -17.55 5.02 -18.98
C ILE A 73 -16.90 6.10 -19.85
N ASP A 74 -16.30 7.11 -19.23
CA ASP A 74 -15.67 8.23 -19.93
C ASP A 74 -14.18 7.99 -20.21
N ALA A 75 -13.49 7.25 -19.34
CA ALA A 75 -12.07 6.95 -19.48
C ALA A 75 -11.67 5.65 -18.73
N ILE A 76 -10.53 5.06 -19.13
CA ILE A 76 -9.96 3.88 -18.47
C ILE A 76 -8.58 4.24 -17.89
N ALA A 77 -8.49 4.22 -16.56
CA ALA A 77 -7.24 4.38 -15.82
C ALA A 77 -6.62 3.01 -15.54
N PHE A 78 -5.32 2.88 -15.71
CA PHE A 78 -4.62 1.62 -15.42
C PHE A 78 -3.28 1.89 -14.74
N THR A 79 -2.85 0.97 -13.87
CA THR A 79 -1.53 1.05 -13.25
C THR A 79 -0.45 0.85 -14.31
N GLN A 80 0.29 1.91 -14.62
CA GLN A 80 1.43 1.85 -15.53
C GLN A 80 2.72 1.45 -14.80
N GLY A 81 2.78 1.67 -13.48
CA GLY A 81 3.87 1.22 -12.60
C GLY A 81 3.99 2.08 -11.34
N PRO A 82 4.97 1.83 -10.46
CA PRO A 82 5.90 0.70 -10.47
C PRO A 82 5.21 -0.65 -10.18
N GLY A 83 5.92 -1.75 -10.41
CA GLY A 83 5.39 -3.11 -10.21
C GLY A 83 6.13 -4.19 -11.00
N LEU A 84 5.63 -5.42 -10.94
CA LEU A 84 6.14 -6.56 -11.71
C LEU A 84 5.82 -6.37 -13.18
N ALA A 85 6.84 -6.38 -14.04
CA ALA A 85 6.69 -6.06 -15.47
C ALA A 85 5.63 -6.92 -16.18
N GLY A 86 5.62 -8.23 -15.94
CA GLY A 86 4.64 -9.15 -16.52
C GLY A 86 3.21 -8.85 -16.05
N ALA A 87 3.03 -8.57 -14.76
CA ALA A 87 1.73 -8.25 -14.18
C ALA A 87 1.19 -6.91 -14.71
N LEU A 88 2.03 -5.87 -14.72
CA LEU A 88 1.69 -4.55 -15.28
C LEU A 88 1.29 -4.64 -16.76
N LEU A 89 2.01 -5.45 -17.55
CA LEU A 89 1.72 -5.63 -18.97
C LEU A 89 0.31 -6.19 -19.18
N VAL A 90 -0.16 -7.08 -18.32
CA VAL A 90 -1.52 -7.64 -18.43
C VAL A 90 -2.57 -6.54 -18.24
N GLY A 91 -2.52 -5.79 -17.15
CA GLY A 91 -3.48 -4.71 -16.89
C GLY A 91 -3.44 -3.61 -17.95
N ALA A 92 -2.24 -3.17 -18.34
CA ALA A 92 -2.07 -2.17 -19.39
C ALA A 92 -2.61 -2.66 -20.75
N SER A 93 -2.33 -3.91 -21.13
CA SER A 93 -2.85 -4.48 -22.38
C SER A 93 -4.37 -4.55 -22.39
N ILE A 94 -4.97 -5.01 -21.30
CA ILE A 94 -6.42 -5.12 -21.17
C ILE A 94 -7.07 -3.73 -21.20
N ALA A 95 -6.52 -2.76 -20.45
CA ALA A 95 -7.02 -1.39 -20.43
C ALA A 95 -7.06 -0.78 -21.82
N ASN A 96 -5.96 -0.87 -22.57
CA ASN A 96 -5.86 -0.26 -23.90
C ASN A 96 -6.69 -1.02 -24.94
N ALA A 97 -6.82 -2.35 -24.84
CA ALA A 97 -7.71 -3.12 -25.71
C ALA A 97 -9.19 -2.78 -25.48
N LEU A 98 -9.63 -2.64 -24.22
CA LEU A 98 -10.99 -2.21 -23.88
C LEU A 98 -11.25 -0.78 -24.37
N ALA A 99 -10.29 0.12 -24.13
CA ALA A 99 -10.36 1.51 -24.56
C ALA A 99 -10.51 1.65 -26.08
N LEU A 100 -9.70 0.91 -26.85
CA LEU A 100 -9.80 0.83 -28.30
C LEU A 100 -11.18 0.30 -28.73
N ALA A 101 -11.66 -0.78 -28.11
CA ALA A 101 -12.93 -1.39 -28.47
C ALA A 101 -14.15 -0.50 -28.12
N TRP A 102 -14.05 0.30 -27.06
CA TRP A 102 -15.13 1.18 -26.59
C TRP A 102 -14.98 2.63 -27.07
N ASN A 103 -13.91 2.93 -27.81
CA ASN A 103 -13.52 4.26 -28.25
C ASN A 103 -13.48 5.27 -27.08
N LYS A 104 -12.76 4.92 -26.03
CA LYS A 104 -12.58 5.73 -24.81
C LYS A 104 -11.10 6.00 -24.57
N PRO A 105 -10.69 7.17 -24.06
CA PRO A 105 -9.29 7.41 -23.74
C PRO A 105 -8.79 6.57 -22.56
N THR A 106 -7.47 6.38 -22.49
CA THR A 106 -6.77 5.80 -21.34
C THR A 106 -5.91 6.82 -20.60
N VAL A 107 -5.59 6.53 -19.34
CA VAL A 107 -4.58 7.26 -18.57
C VAL A 107 -3.74 6.28 -17.75
N GLY A 108 -2.41 6.38 -17.88
CA GLY A 108 -1.46 5.60 -17.10
C GLY A 108 -1.25 6.21 -15.71
N ILE A 109 -1.48 5.42 -14.67
CA ILE A 109 -1.43 5.86 -13.28
C ILE A 109 -0.23 5.28 -12.56
N HIS A 110 0.38 6.13 -11.72
CA HIS A 110 1.44 5.71 -10.82
C HIS A 110 0.83 4.96 -9.63
N HIS A 111 1.23 3.71 -9.40
CA HIS A 111 0.71 2.83 -8.35
C HIS A 111 0.73 3.50 -6.96
N LEU A 112 1.88 4.07 -6.58
CA LEU A 112 2.01 4.77 -5.30
C LEU A 112 1.19 6.05 -5.21
N GLU A 113 0.88 6.71 -6.33
CA GLU A 113 -0.04 7.84 -6.33
C GLU A 113 -1.47 7.37 -6.04
N GLY A 114 -1.85 6.21 -6.58
CA GLY A 114 -3.08 5.51 -6.19
C GLY A 114 -3.16 5.36 -4.67
N HIS A 115 -2.17 4.71 -4.06
CA HIS A 115 -2.11 4.57 -2.59
C HIS A 115 -2.17 5.90 -1.86
N LEU A 116 -1.39 6.89 -2.30
CA LEU A 116 -1.32 8.22 -1.69
C LEU A 116 -2.68 8.93 -1.65
N LEU A 117 -3.49 8.73 -2.71
CA LEU A 117 -4.80 9.37 -2.88
C LEU A 117 -5.97 8.51 -2.40
N SER A 118 -5.77 7.21 -2.16
CA SER A 118 -6.84 6.30 -1.71
C SER A 118 -7.60 6.78 -0.46
N PRO A 119 -6.99 7.53 0.49
CA PRO A 119 -7.73 8.09 1.63
C PRO A 119 -8.73 9.19 1.26
N LEU A 120 -8.74 9.65 0.00
CA LEU A 120 -9.77 10.54 -0.55
C LEU A 120 -11.02 9.79 -1.06
N LEU A 121 -11.04 8.45 -1.04
CA LEU A 121 -12.21 7.63 -1.42
C LEU A 121 -13.36 7.68 -0.40
N VAL A 122 -13.15 8.29 0.76
CA VAL A 122 -14.15 8.40 1.82
C VAL A 122 -15.09 9.58 1.60
N ALA A 123 -16.26 9.58 2.24
CA ALA A 123 -17.27 10.62 2.08
C ALA A 123 -16.76 12.03 2.44
N GLU A 124 -15.88 12.14 3.44
CA GLU A 124 -15.25 13.39 3.85
C GLU A 124 -13.72 13.31 3.66
N PRO A 125 -13.23 13.55 2.44
CA PRO A 125 -11.82 13.38 2.12
C PRO A 125 -10.97 14.43 2.85
N PRO A 126 -9.77 14.07 3.32
CA PRO A 126 -8.84 15.03 3.90
C PRO A 126 -8.46 16.13 2.90
N PRO A 127 -8.62 17.42 3.22
CA PRO A 127 -8.19 18.47 2.31
C PRO A 127 -6.66 18.56 2.24
N PHE A 128 -6.14 19.03 1.10
CA PHE A 128 -4.75 19.42 0.97
C PHE A 128 -4.45 20.71 1.75
N PRO A 129 -3.19 20.96 2.18
CA PRO A 129 -2.05 20.05 2.16
C PRO A 129 -2.02 19.11 3.38
N PHE A 130 -1.34 17.96 3.24
CA PHE A 130 -1.11 17.01 4.34
C PHE A 130 0.26 16.34 4.26
N VAL A 131 0.70 15.75 5.36
CA VAL A 131 1.81 14.78 5.35
C VAL A 131 1.22 13.41 5.08
N ALA A 132 1.82 12.65 4.16
CA ALA A 132 1.49 11.26 3.94
C ALA A 132 2.59 10.35 4.50
N LEU A 133 2.18 9.31 5.21
CA LEU A 133 2.99 8.14 5.54
C LEU A 133 2.57 7.01 4.59
N LEU A 134 3.39 6.74 3.58
CA LEU A 134 3.20 5.63 2.65
C LEU A 134 3.99 4.43 3.15
N VAL A 135 3.30 3.39 3.62
CA VAL A 135 3.90 2.19 4.24
C VAL A 135 3.28 0.92 3.64
N SER A 136 3.96 0.36 2.64
CA SER A 136 3.55 -0.87 1.94
C SER A 136 4.60 -1.99 2.08
N GLY A 137 4.42 -3.08 1.35
CA GLY A 137 5.41 -4.16 1.26
C GLY A 137 6.78 -3.67 0.79
N GLY A 138 6.80 -2.81 -0.24
CA GLY A 138 8.04 -2.33 -0.87
C GLY A 138 8.38 -0.86 -0.64
N HIS A 139 7.55 -0.10 0.08
CA HIS A 139 7.76 1.35 0.26
C HIS A 139 7.57 1.75 1.71
N THR A 140 8.43 2.63 2.20
CA THR A 140 8.24 3.36 3.46
C THR A 140 8.76 4.76 3.29
N GLN A 141 7.84 5.71 3.11
CA GLN A 141 8.14 7.08 2.75
C GLN A 141 7.25 8.05 3.53
N LEU A 142 7.83 9.20 3.87
CA LEU A 142 7.12 10.38 4.32
C LEU A 142 7.13 11.40 3.21
N MET A 143 5.96 11.92 2.87
CA MET A 143 5.82 12.92 1.80
C MET A 143 4.98 14.09 2.27
N ARG A 144 5.30 15.28 1.77
CA ARG A 144 4.39 16.42 1.81
C ARG A 144 3.58 16.42 0.53
N VAL A 145 2.27 16.37 0.69
CA VAL A 145 1.30 16.35 -0.39
C VAL A 145 0.60 17.70 -0.40
N THR A 146 0.92 18.52 -1.40
CA THR A 146 0.32 19.86 -1.52
C THR A 146 -0.89 19.85 -2.44
N ASP A 147 -0.88 18.96 -3.43
CA ASP A 147 -1.98 18.76 -4.37
C ASP A 147 -1.76 17.45 -5.13
N VAL A 148 -2.74 16.93 -5.88
CA VAL A 148 -2.52 15.81 -6.83
C VAL A 148 -1.41 16.19 -7.82
N GLY A 149 -0.44 15.30 -8.01
CA GLY A 149 0.77 15.50 -8.81
C GLY A 149 1.81 16.45 -8.19
N VAL A 150 1.62 16.90 -6.94
CA VAL A 150 2.53 17.81 -6.24
C VAL A 150 2.98 17.19 -4.91
N TYR A 151 4.00 16.33 -5.01
CA TYR A 151 4.53 15.53 -3.91
C TYR A 151 6.01 15.86 -3.67
N GLU A 152 6.36 16.09 -2.42
CA GLU A 152 7.74 16.32 -1.97
C GLU A 152 8.12 15.22 -0.99
N THR A 153 9.13 14.40 -1.32
CA THR A 153 9.67 13.39 -0.40
C THR A 153 10.38 14.09 0.76
N LEU A 154 9.93 13.80 1.98
CA LEU A 154 10.50 14.33 3.22
C LEU A 154 11.54 13.40 3.83
N GLY A 155 11.38 12.09 3.62
CA GLY A 155 12.29 11.02 4.03
C GLY A 155 11.79 9.66 3.57
N GLU A 156 12.71 8.70 3.44
CA GLU A 156 12.40 7.36 2.96
C GLU A 156 13.25 6.28 3.65
N THR A 157 12.88 5.02 3.46
CA THR A 157 13.73 3.92 3.94
C THR A 157 15.03 3.85 3.14
N LEU A 158 16.15 3.72 3.85
CA LEU A 158 17.47 3.51 3.26
C LEU A 158 17.76 2.04 2.97
N ASP A 159 16.90 1.13 3.45
CA ASP A 159 17.04 -0.30 3.29
C ASP A 159 15.69 -1.02 3.08
N ASP A 160 15.30 -1.93 3.98
CA ASP A 160 14.05 -2.66 3.92
C ASP A 160 12.87 -1.70 4.14
N ALA A 161 11.80 -1.86 3.38
CA ALA A 161 10.52 -1.24 3.74
C ALA A 161 9.94 -1.90 5.01
N ALA A 162 9.05 -1.19 5.69
CA ALA A 162 8.38 -1.70 6.88
C ALA A 162 7.67 -3.03 6.60
N GLY A 163 6.89 -3.13 5.51
CA GLY A 163 6.17 -4.35 5.16
C GLY A 163 7.12 -5.53 4.91
N GLU A 164 8.21 -5.31 4.17
CA GLU A 164 9.26 -6.32 3.98
C GLU A 164 9.91 -6.76 5.30
N ALA A 165 10.15 -5.84 6.24
CA ALA A 165 10.68 -6.19 7.56
C ALA A 165 9.70 -7.05 8.38
N PHE A 166 8.40 -6.78 8.25
CA PHE A 166 7.32 -7.61 8.81
C PHE A 166 7.35 -9.03 8.22
N ASP A 167 7.42 -9.16 6.90
CA ASP A 167 7.45 -10.46 6.21
C ASP A 167 8.72 -11.27 6.54
N LYS A 168 9.88 -10.61 6.57
CA LYS A 168 11.15 -11.24 6.97
C LYS A 168 11.10 -11.71 8.43
N THR A 169 10.49 -10.92 9.32
CA THR A 169 10.29 -11.31 10.72
C THR A 169 9.38 -12.52 10.83
N ALA A 170 8.27 -12.54 10.10
CA ALA A 170 7.34 -13.68 10.05
C ALA A 170 8.07 -14.98 9.70
N LYS A 171 8.88 -14.94 8.63
CA LYS A 171 9.68 -16.08 8.19
C LYS A 171 10.68 -16.55 9.26
N LEU A 172 11.34 -15.63 9.96
CA LEU A 172 12.32 -15.95 11.01
C LEU A 172 11.70 -16.62 12.24
N ILE A 173 10.46 -16.26 12.58
CA ILE A 173 9.76 -16.84 13.74
C ILE A 173 8.86 -18.02 13.37
N GLY A 174 8.88 -18.44 12.10
CA GLY A 174 8.19 -19.64 11.60
C GLY A 174 6.72 -19.43 11.24
N LEU A 175 6.32 -18.20 10.91
CA LEU A 175 4.99 -17.87 10.39
C LEU A 175 4.94 -17.95 8.85
N GLY A 176 3.75 -18.15 8.32
CA GLY A 176 3.51 -18.23 6.87
C GLY A 176 3.43 -16.87 6.17
N TYR A 177 3.13 -16.91 4.86
CA TYR A 177 2.87 -15.74 4.02
C TYR A 177 1.35 -15.50 3.87
N PRO A 178 0.86 -14.24 3.96
CA PRO A 178 1.60 -12.98 4.12
C PRO A 178 2.01 -12.75 5.57
N GLY A 179 3.23 -12.28 5.80
CA GLY A 179 3.85 -12.29 7.12
C GLY A 179 3.41 -11.15 8.02
N GLY A 180 3.18 -9.96 7.47
CA GLY A 180 2.75 -8.79 8.24
C GLY A 180 1.51 -8.99 9.12
N PRO A 181 0.38 -9.46 8.56
CA PRO A 181 -0.83 -9.75 9.34
C PRO A 181 -0.60 -10.81 10.43
N GLU A 182 0.16 -11.86 10.14
CA GLU A 182 0.42 -12.95 11.10
C GLU A 182 1.32 -12.49 12.25
N VAL A 183 2.38 -11.72 11.98
CA VAL A 183 3.23 -11.11 13.02
C VAL A 183 2.41 -10.15 13.88
N SER A 184 1.58 -9.32 13.25
CA SER A 184 0.69 -8.39 13.95
C SER A 184 -0.28 -9.12 14.88
N LYS A 185 -0.86 -10.23 14.42
CA LYS A 185 -1.80 -11.05 15.20
C LYS A 185 -1.09 -11.75 16.37
N LEU A 186 0.09 -12.33 16.12
CA LEU A 186 0.87 -12.98 17.17
C LEU A 186 1.36 -11.97 18.23
N ALA A 187 1.66 -10.73 17.82
CA ALA A 187 2.02 -9.66 18.76
C ALA A 187 0.88 -9.27 19.72
N GLU A 188 -0.39 -9.55 19.41
CA GLU A 188 -1.53 -9.28 20.30
C GLU A 188 -1.51 -10.20 21.54
N THR A 189 -0.91 -11.39 21.46
CA THR A 189 -0.78 -12.34 22.58
C THR A 189 0.56 -12.22 23.32
N GLY A 190 1.50 -11.42 22.80
CA GLY A 190 2.80 -11.19 23.41
C GLY A 190 2.76 -10.23 24.61
N THR A 191 3.70 -10.41 25.53
CA THR A 191 3.86 -9.60 26.73
C THR A 191 4.62 -8.31 26.39
N PRO A 192 4.03 -7.12 26.60
CA PRO A 192 4.71 -5.85 26.35
C PRO A 192 6.03 -5.75 27.14
N GLY A 193 7.10 -5.36 26.46
CA GLY A 193 8.42 -5.14 27.08
C GLY A 193 9.22 -6.41 27.41
N ALA A 194 8.68 -7.61 27.20
CA ALA A 194 9.42 -8.87 27.44
C ALA A 194 10.63 -9.03 26.49
N VAL A 195 10.50 -8.55 25.25
CA VAL A 195 11.60 -8.42 24.31
C VAL A 195 11.68 -6.97 23.83
N VAL A 196 12.83 -6.33 24.01
CA VAL A 196 13.08 -4.96 23.55
C VAL A 196 14.07 -4.99 22.40
N LEU A 197 13.59 -4.62 21.20
CA LEU A 197 14.41 -4.48 20.00
C LEU A 197 14.86 -3.01 19.80
N PRO A 198 15.95 -2.75 19.05
CA PRO A 198 16.37 -1.39 18.76
C PRO A 198 15.30 -0.61 17.98
N ARG A 199 15.31 0.72 18.06
CA ARG A 199 14.49 1.62 17.21
C ARG A 199 15.43 2.36 16.24
N PRO A 200 15.77 1.78 15.08
CA PRO A 200 16.78 2.36 14.20
C PRO A 200 16.38 3.76 13.72
N MET A 201 17.39 4.62 13.58
CA MET A 201 17.24 6.01 13.09
C MET A 201 16.26 6.90 13.87
N LEU A 202 15.75 6.48 15.02
CA LEU A 202 14.80 7.27 15.83
C LEU A 202 15.38 8.63 16.24
N HIS A 203 16.70 8.69 16.42
CA HIS A 203 17.43 9.87 16.87
C HIS A 203 18.41 10.43 15.83
N SER A 204 18.27 10.06 14.55
CA SER A 204 19.17 10.54 13.48
C SER A 204 19.00 12.03 13.16
N GLY A 205 17.84 12.63 13.48
CA GLY A 205 17.52 14.03 13.20
C GLY A 205 16.96 14.27 11.79
N ASP A 206 17.14 13.32 10.87
CA ASP A 206 16.44 13.25 9.58
C ASP A 206 15.06 12.56 9.70
N LEU A 207 14.38 12.42 8.56
CA LEU A 207 13.09 11.74 8.45
C LEU A 207 13.21 10.37 7.75
N ASP A 208 14.43 9.88 7.57
CA ASP A 208 14.69 8.61 6.91
C ASP A 208 14.48 7.44 7.87
N PHE A 209 14.26 6.26 7.28
CA PHE A 209 13.97 5.01 7.98
C PHE A 209 15.05 3.96 7.71
N SER A 210 15.14 3.00 8.63
CA SER A 210 15.90 1.76 8.44
C SER A 210 15.23 0.65 9.24
N PHE A 211 14.95 -0.47 8.60
CA PHE A 211 14.32 -1.63 9.23
C PHE A 211 15.14 -2.92 9.08
N SER A 212 16.17 -2.94 8.21
CA SER A 212 17.03 -4.12 8.01
C SER A 212 17.71 -4.57 9.31
N GLY A 213 18.07 -3.63 10.19
CA GLY A 213 18.65 -3.92 11.51
C GLY A 213 17.72 -4.70 12.44
N LEU A 214 16.39 -4.52 12.31
CA LEU A 214 15.41 -5.25 13.11
C LEU A 214 15.41 -6.74 12.78
N LYS A 215 15.54 -7.10 11.50
CA LYS A 215 15.68 -8.51 11.08
C LYS A 215 16.84 -9.20 11.80
N THR A 216 17.99 -8.53 11.87
CA THR A 216 19.19 -9.07 12.54
C THR A 216 18.97 -9.20 14.05
N ALA A 217 18.26 -8.25 14.67
CA ALA A 217 17.90 -8.32 16.08
C ALA A 217 16.93 -9.47 16.38
N VAL A 218 15.91 -9.68 15.53
CA VAL A 218 14.97 -10.81 15.59
C VAL A 218 15.71 -12.13 15.45
N LEU A 219 16.58 -12.27 14.44
CA LEU A 219 17.38 -13.48 14.23
C LEU A 219 18.27 -13.80 15.44
N THR A 220 18.91 -12.78 16.00
CA THR A 220 19.73 -12.92 17.21
C THR A 220 18.90 -13.44 18.38
N GLN A 221 17.67 -12.94 18.55
CA GLN A 221 16.80 -13.39 19.62
C GLN A 221 16.31 -14.83 19.41
N MET A 222 15.96 -15.21 18.18
CA MET A 222 15.61 -16.59 17.83
C MET A 222 16.76 -17.57 18.14
N LYS A 223 18.00 -17.21 17.81
CA LYS A 223 19.18 -18.03 18.17
C LYS A 223 19.36 -18.21 19.67
N LYS A 224 18.98 -17.21 20.48
CA LYS A 224 19.00 -17.36 21.95
C LYS A 224 17.94 -18.34 22.43
N PHE A 225 16.74 -18.33 21.84
CA PHE A 225 15.70 -19.30 22.14
C PHE A 225 16.13 -20.72 21.80
N GLU A 226 16.80 -20.92 20.66
CA GLU A 226 17.40 -22.19 20.25
C GLU A 226 18.50 -22.65 21.21
N ALA A 227 19.43 -21.76 21.58
CA ALA A 227 20.50 -22.06 22.52
C ALA A 227 19.97 -22.42 23.92
N ALA A 228 18.88 -21.78 24.33
CA ALA A 228 18.14 -22.10 25.56
C ALA A 228 17.27 -23.37 25.44
N LYS A 229 17.24 -24.01 24.27
CA LYS A 229 16.45 -25.22 23.97
C LYS A 229 14.96 -25.07 24.30
N LEU A 230 14.40 -23.88 24.06
CA LEU A 230 12.97 -23.65 24.23
C LEU A 230 12.19 -24.50 23.21
N THR A 231 11.15 -25.19 23.69
CA THR A 231 10.26 -26.02 22.86
C THR A 231 8.82 -25.92 23.36
N GLY A 232 7.85 -26.38 22.55
CA GLY A 232 6.43 -26.36 22.89
C GLY A 232 5.91 -24.97 23.24
N ASP A 233 5.02 -24.90 24.23
CA ASP A 233 4.36 -23.65 24.66
C ASP A 233 5.34 -22.55 25.10
N ALA A 234 6.49 -22.93 25.66
CA ALA A 234 7.52 -21.96 26.06
C ALA A 234 8.13 -21.24 24.86
N LEU A 235 8.35 -21.96 23.75
CA LEU A 235 8.85 -21.37 22.51
C LEU A 235 7.78 -20.49 21.85
N GLU A 236 6.54 -20.95 21.81
CA GLU A 236 5.45 -20.18 21.19
C GLU A 236 5.18 -18.88 21.95
N ARG A 237 5.25 -18.89 23.29
CA ARG A 237 5.19 -17.66 24.10
C ARG A 237 6.36 -16.73 23.82
N ALA A 238 7.58 -17.27 23.75
CA ALA A 238 8.77 -16.47 23.44
C ALA A 238 8.71 -15.83 22.05
N LYS A 239 8.15 -16.54 21.05
CA LYS A 239 7.87 -15.99 19.71
C LYS A 239 6.82 -14.89 19.76
N ALA A 240 5.77 -15.04 20.56
CA ALA A 240 4.77 -14.00 20.75
C ALA A 240 5.36 -12.72 21.38
N ASP A 241 6.18 -12.89 22.42
CA ASP A 241 6.90 -11.78 23.06
C ASP A 241 7.87 -11.09 22.09
N LEU A 242 8.56 -11.87 21.23
CA LEU A 242 9.43 -11.34 20.18
C LEU A 242 8.65 -10.61 19.08
N ALA A 243 7.53 -11.17 18.62
CA ALA A 243 6.64 -10.51 17.67
C ALA A 243 6.13 -9.17 18.24
N ARG A 244 5.76 -9.15 19.52
CA ARG A 244 5.37 -7.92 20.22
C ARG A 244 6.50 -6.89 20.25
N GLY A 245 7.71 -7.31 20.63
CA GLY A 245 8.89 -6.46 20.64
C GLY A 245 9.23 -5.86 19.27
N PHE A 246 9.04 -6.64 18.19
CA PHE A 246 9.20 -6.17 16.81
C PHE A 246 8.14 -5.15 16.40
N VAL A 247 6.85 -5.45 16.62
CA VAL A 247 5.76 -4.54 16.28
C VAL A 247 5.90 -3.22 17.02
N ASP A 248 6.19 -3.27 18.32
CA ASP A 248 6.41 -2.06 19.13
C ASP A 248 7.58 -1.24 18.56
N ALA A 249 8.71 -1.87 18.22
CA ALA A 249 9.86 -1.18 17.66
C ALA A 249 9.58 -0.53 16.29
N ALA A 250 8.91 -1.24 15.38
CA ALA A 250 8.57 -0.70 14.06
C ALA A 250 7.55 0.45 14.18
N VAL A 251 6.49 0.27 14.97
CA VAL A 251 5.45 1.29 15.19
C VAL A 251 6.02 2.53 15.86
N ASP A 252 6.89 2.40 16.86
CA ASP A 252 7.54 3.53 17.54
C ASP A 252 8.29 4.42 16.55
N VAL A 253 9.07 3.81 15.64
CA VAL A 253 9.82 4.54 14.61
C VAL A 253 8.89 5.26 13.64
N LEU A 254 7.87 4.56 13.11
CA LEU A 254 6.90 5.13 12.20
C LEU A 254 6.17 6.33 12.82
N VAL A 255 5.65 6.17 14.04
CA VAL A 255 4.97 7.24 14.78
C VAL A 255 5.90 8.43 15.01
N ALA A 256 7.11 8.19 15.52
CA ALA A 256 8.03 9.27 15.84
C ALA A 256 8.44 10.08 14.60
N LYS A 257 8.72 9.41 13.48
CA LYS A 257 9.09 10.05 12.22
C LYS A 257 7.91 10.80 11.60
N SER A 258 6.68 10.26 11.65
CA SER A 258 5.47 11.00 11.23
C SER A 258 5.25 12.27 12.06
N LEU A 259 5.44 12.21 13.38
CA LEU A 259 5.33 13.39 14.25
C LEU A 259 6.43 14.42 13.96
N ALA A 260 7.65 13.97 13.68
CA ALA A 260 8.75 14.84 13.27
C ALA A 260 8.47 15.52 11.92
N ALA A 261 7.88 14.81 10.95
CA ALA A 261 7.48 15.37 9.66
C ALA A 261 6.38 16.42 9.80
N LEU A 262 5.34 16.17 10.59
CA LEU A 262 4.30 17.16 10.90
C LEU A 262 4.91 18.43 11.53
N LYS A 263 5.83 18.26 12.48
CA LYS A 263 6.53 19.39 13.12
C LYS A 263 7.38 20.17 12.11
N LYS A 264 8.15 19.50 11.25
CA LYS A 264 9.02 20.12 10.25
C LYS A 264 8.22 20.91 9.20
N THR A 265 7.11 20.34 8.74
CA THR A 265 6.24 20.95 7.71
C THR A 265 5.23 21.94 8.28
N LYS A 266 5.01 21.95 9.60
CA LYS A 266 3.97 22.71 10.31
C LYS A 266 2.54 22.34 9.88
N LEU A 267 2.37 21.20 9.21
CA LEU A 267 1.05 20.68 8.83
C LEU A 267 0.40 19.99 10.03
N LYS A 268 -0.94 20.03 10.05
CA LYS A 268 -1.76 19.45 11.12
C LYS A 268 -2.52 18.20 10.68
N ARG A 269 -2.15 17.62 9.53
CA ARG A 269 -2.85 16.48 8.97
C ARG A 269 -1.86 15.41 8.52
N LEU A 270 -2.10 14.19 8.98
CA LEU A 270 -1.41 12.98 8.57
C LEU A 270 -2.37 12.07 7.84
N VAL A 271 -1.95 11.57 6.68
CA VAL A 271 -2.65 10.56 5.91
C VAL A 271 -1.78 9.31 5.90
N VAL A 272 -2.35 8.14 6.21
CA VAL A 272 -1.61 6.87 6.23
C VAL A 272 -2.12 5.98 5.11
N ALA A 273 -1.22 5.54 4.24
CA ALA A 273 -1.54 4.73 3.07
C ALA A 273 -0.61 3.50 2.94
N GLY A 274 -1.03 2.53 2.13
CA GLY A 274 -0.35 1.26 1.92
C GLY A 274 -0.73 0.16 2.93
N GLY A 275 -0.35 -1.08 2.60
CA GLY A 275 -0.79 -2.28 3.33
C GLY A 275 -0.43 -2.31 4.82
N VAL A 276 0.73 -1.77 5.22
CA VAL A 276 1.11 -1.69 6.65
C VAL A 276 0.25 -0.64 7.38
N GLY A 277 -0.35 0.30 6.65
CA GLY A 277 -1.37 1.22 7.17
C GLY A 277 -2.61 0.52 7.71
N ALA A 278 -2.85 -0.75 7.39
CA ALA A 278 -3.91 -1.58 7.99
C ALA A 278 -3.53 -2.14 9.38
N ASN A 279 -2.28 -2.02 9.81
CA ASN A 279 -1.82 -2.53 11.10
C ASN A 279 -2.54 -1.83 12.27
N ARG A 280 -3.19 -2.63 13.13
CA ARG A 280 -4.03 -2.11 14.23
C ARG A 280 -3.21 -1.35 15.27
N GLN A 281 -2.02 -1.85 15.61
CA GLN A 281 -1.13 -1.24 16.58
C GLN A 281 -0.63 0.12 16.08
N LEU A 282 -0.28 0.23 14.80
CA LEU A 282 0.11 1.49 14.16
C LEU A 282 -1.03 2.52 14.18
N ARG A 283 -2.23 2.11 13.73
CA ARG A 283 -3.42 2.99 13.76
C ARG A 283 -3.74 3.45 15.18
N ALA A 284 -3.69 2.56 16.16
CA ALA A 284 -3.94 2.90 17.56
C ALA A 284 -2.91 3.91 18.09
N ALA A 285 -1.63 3.69 17.82
CA ALA A 285 -0.55 4.56 18.28
C ALA A 285 -0.61 5.96 17.64
N LEU A 286 -0.84 6.04 16.32
CA LEU A 286 -1.00 7.30 15.61
C LEU A 286 -2.25 8.06 16.06
N SER A 287 -3.37 7.37 16.26
CA SER A 287 -4.61 7.99 16.75
C SER A 287 -4.48 8.52 18.18
N ALA A 288 -3.80 7.79 19.06
CA ALA A 288 -3.48 8.26 20.40
C ALA A 288 -2.54 9.49 20.36
N ALA A 289 -1.55 9.49 19.47
CA ALA A 289 -0.66 10.63 19.26
C ALA A 289 -1.41 11.85 18.72
N ALA A 290 -2.35 11.65 17.79
CA ALA A 290 -3.23 12.66 17.22
C ALA A 290 -4.05 13.37 18.31
N ALA A 291 -4.76 12.58 19.13
CA ALA A 291 -5.55 13.09 20.25
C ALA A 291 -4.69 13.89 21.25
N LYS A 292 -3.47 13.42 21.55
CA LYS A 292 -2.56 14.08 22.51
C LYS A 292 -1.94 15.37 21.98
N ARG A 293 -1.69 15.48 20.66
CA ARG A 293 -0.87 16.55 20.06
C ARG A 293 -1.66 17.52 19.18
N GLY A 294 -2.95 17.26 18.94
CA GLY A 294 -3.84 18.17 18.22
C GLY A 294 -3.59 18.22 16.71
N PHE A 295 -3.49 17.06 16.07
CA PHE A 295 -3.47 16.91 14.61
C PHE A 295 -4.51 15.89 14.16
N ASP A 296 -4.93 15.95 12.90
CA ASP A 296 -5.87 15.00 12.30
C ASP A 296 -5.10 13.84 11.67
N VAL A 297 -5.57 12.61 11.89
CA VAL A 297 -5.04 11.43 11.20
C VAL A 297 -6.14 10.73 10.42
N HIS A 298 -5.87 10.45 9.15
CA HIS A 298 -6.81 9.80 8.24
C HIS A 298 -6.24 8.48 7.76
N TYR A 299 -7.11 7.47 7.71
CA TYR A 299 -6.82 6.16 7.20
C TYR A 299 -7.88 5.81 6.16
N PRO A 300 -7.53 5.10 5.07
CA PRO A 300 -8.55 4.50 4.22
C PRO A 300 -9.22 3.35 4.97
N ASP A 301 -10.41 2.96 4.49
CA ASP A 301 -11.03 1.70 4.91
C ASP A 301 -10.04 0.55 4.71
N LEU A 302 -10.11 -0.48 5.57
CA LEU A 302 -9.15 -1.58 5.56
C LEU A 302 -9.09 -2.29 4.19
N ALA A 303 -10.25 -2.43 3.53
CA ALA A 303 -10.37 -3.00 2.19
C ALA A 303 -9.72 -2.14 1.07
N LEU A 304 -9.39 -0.88 1.36
CA LEU A 304 -8.79 0.07 0.43
C LEU A 304 -7.32 0.40 0.79
N CYS A 305 -6.75 -0.26 1.80
CA CYS A 305 -5.34 -0.10 2.19
C CYS A 305 -4.37 -0.92 1.34
N THR A 306 -4.83 -2.09 0.88
CA THR A 306 -4.08 -2.97 -0.03
C THR A 306 -4.32 -2.56 -1.47
N ASP A 307 -3.59 -3.15 -2.39
CA ASP A 307 -3.70 -2.87 -3.82
C ASP A 307 -5.14 -3.13 -4.31
N ASN A 308 -5.72 -2.16 -5.01
CA ASN A 308 -7.11 -2.23 -5.48
C ASN A 308 -7.36 -1.33 -6.70
N GLY A 309 -8.42 -1.63 -7.47
CA GLY A 309 -8.77 -0.81 -8.64
C GLY A 309 -9.37 0.56 -8.29
N ALA A 310 -9.93 0.72 -7.08
CA ALA A 310 -10.62 1.95 -6.67
C ALA A 310 -9.65 3.12 -6.54
N MET A 311 -8.46 2.89 -5.97
CA MET A 311 -7.42 3.92 -5.87
C MET A 311 -6.92 4.37 -7.25
N ILE A 312 -6.89 3.45 -8.23
CA ILE A 312 -6.47 3.76 -9.61
C ILE A 312 -7.57 4.52 -10.36
N ALA A 313 -8.84 4.12 -10.19
CA ALA A 313 -9.97 4.84 -10.76
C ALA A 313 -10.04 6.29 -10.24
N LEU A 314 -9.90 6.48 -8.93
CA LEU A 314 -9.86 7.80 -8.30
C LEU A 314 -8.67 8.63 -8.81
N ALA A 315 -7.44 8.08 -8.75
CA ALA A 315 -6.26 8.80 -9.19
C ALA A 315 -6.37 9.21 -10.66
N GLY A 316 -6.89 8.33 -11.52
CA GLY A 316 -7.18 8.65 -12.92
C GLY A 316 -8.21 9.75 -13.09
N ALA A 317 -9.30 9.70 -12.33
CA ALA A 317 -10.31 10.76 -12.36
C ALA A 317 -9.74 12.13 -11.92
N LEU A 318 -8.94 12.15 -10.85
CA LEU A 318 -8.32 13.37 -10.34
C LEU A 318 -7.25 13.93 -11.30
N ARG A 319 -6.48 13.05 -11.94
CA ARG A 319 -5.50 13.39 -12.99
C ARG A 319 -6.19 14.03 -14.19
N LEU A 320 -7.18 13.36 -14.76
CA LEU A 320 -7.91 13.84 -15.93
C LEU A 320 -8.69 15.13 -15.66
N ALA A 321 -9.15 15.35 -14.43
CA ALA A 321 -9.79 16.61 -14.05
C ALA A 321 -8.82 17.81 -14.05
N ARG A 322 -7.52 17.57 -13.84
CA ARG A 322 -6.47 18.62 -13.79
C ARG A 322 -5.75 18.79 -15.12
N TRP A 323 -5.49 17.67 -15.78
CA TRP A 323 -4.72 17.57 -17.01
C TRP A 323 -5.45 16.67 -18.01
N PRO A 324 -6.56 17.16 -18.61
CA PRO A 324 -7.32 16.40 -19.60
C PRO A 324 -6.47 15.93 -20.79
N GLU A 325 -5.39 16.65 -21.12
CA GLU A 325 -4.43 16.32 -22.16
C GLU A 325 -3.62 15.03 -21.91
N GLN A 326 -3.61 14.52 -20.67
CA GLN A 326 -3.03 13.21 -20.35
C GLN A 326 -3.91 12.04 -20.83
N ALA A 327 -5.15 12.31 -21.27
CA ALA A 327 -6.01 11.34 -21.93
C ALA A 327 -5.38 10.89 -23.26
N ASN A 328 -5.05 9.60 -23.36
CA ASN A 328 -4.47 9.00 -24.54
C ASN A 328 -5.56 8.25 -25.33
N ALA A 329 -5.65 8.50 -26.65
CA ALA A 329 -6.49 7.74 -27.58
C ALA A 329 -5.70 7.13 -28.77
N ASP A 330 -4.38 7.06 -28.66
CA ASP A 330 -3.52 6.31 -29.60
C ASP A 330 -3.43 4.81 -29.25
N TYR A 331 -3.80 4.45 -28.01
CA TYR A 331 -3.81 3.08 -27.47
C TYR A 331 -2.46 2.37 -27.49
N ALA A 332 -1.37 3.08 -27.79
CA ALA A 332 -0.02 2.62 -27.58
C ALA A 332 0.28 2.67 -26.08
N PHE A 333 0.82 1.58 -25.54
CA PHE A 333 1.09 1.48 -24.12
C PHE A 333 2.48 0.97 -23.84
N THR A 334 2.98 1.39 -22.68
CA THR A 334 4.22 0.91 -22.07
C THR A 334 3.98 0.77 -20.58
N VAL A 335 4.86 0.02 -19.92
CA VAL A 335 4.87 -0.14 -18.47
C VAL A 335 6.18 0.37 -17.91
N LYS A 336 6.16 0.83 -16.66
CA LYS A 336 7.32 1.36 -15.95
C LYS A 336 7.52 0.55 -14.66
N PRO A 337 8.15 -0.64 -14.72
CA PRO A 337 8.36 -1.48 -13.53
C PRO A 337 9.06 -0.73 -12.40
N ARG A 338 9.95 0.20 -12.78
CA ARG A 338 10.49 1.23 -11.90
C ARG A 338 9.99 2.58 -12.39
N TRP A 339 9.28 3.28 -11.52
CA TRP A 339 8.80 4.63 -11.79
C TRP A 339 8.97 5.43 -10.50
N ASP A 340 9.78 6.48 -10.56
CA ASP A 340 9.92 7.40 -9.43
C ASP A 340 8.70 8.33 -9.37
N LEU A 341 8.06 8.39 -8.22
CA LEU A 341 6.90 9.22 -7.98
C LEU A 341 7.22 10.71 -8.16
N ALA A 342 8.46 11.14 -7.90
CA ALA A 342 8.90 12.52 -8.13
C ALA A 342 8.99 12.89 -9.62
N SER A 343 9.05 11.90 -10.51
CA SER A 343 9.13 12.10 -11.97
C SER A 343 7.77 12.26 -12.66
N LEU A 344 6.68 12.30 -11.89
CA LEU A 344 5.33 12.45 -12.42
C LEU A 344 5.19 13.74 -13.24
N ALA A 345 4.77 13.59 -14.50
CA ALA A 345 4.44 14.72 -15.36
C ALA A 345 3.19 15.45 -14.84
N ARG A 346 3.18 16.77 -15.02
CA ARG A 346 2.04 17.65 -14.80
C ARG A 346 1.52 18.04 -16.17
#